data_AF-A0A7W7CQM0-F1
#
_entry.id   AF-A0A7W7CQM0-F1
#
_cell.length_a   1.000
_cell.length_b   1.000
_cell.length_c   1.000
_cell.angle_alpha   90.00
_cell.angle_beta   90.00
_cell.angle_gamma   90.00
#
_symmetry.space_group_name_H-M   'P 1'
#
loop_
_entity.id
_entity.type
_entity.pdbx_description
1 polymer ?
#
loop_
_entity_poly.entity_id
_entity_poly.type
_entity_poly.pdbx_seq_one_letter_code
_entity_poly.pdbx_strand_id
1 'polypeptide(L)'
;MTEPAGQGGLTDPEIALRHQTEALTQRFPDVDPDELADRVHQTYDQLEEAATVDTHLVAMTEKQVTEDLREQGETVHVRSDDNG
;
A
#
# COMPACT_ATOMS: atom_id res chain seq x y z
N MET A 1 6.09 25.09 -18.37
CA MET A 1 4.69 25.22 -17.92
C MET A 1 3.87 24.43 -18.91
N THR A 2 3.21 23.32 -18.60
CA THR A 2 3.12 22.44 -17.41
C THR A 2 2.74 21.03 -17.93
N GLU A 3 2.64 19.92 -17.21
CA GLU A 3 2.86 19.50 -15.81
C GLU A 3 3.86 18.31 -15.81
N PRO A 4 4.44 17.85 -14.67
CA PRO A 4 4.95 16.50 -14.58
C PRO A 4 3.78 15.51 -14.61
N ALA A 5 3.71 14.65 -15.62
CA ALA A 5 2.78 13.53 -15.66
C ALA A 5 3.17 12.53 -14.56
N GLY A 6 2.56 12.67 -13.39
CA GLY A 6 2.80 11.79 -12.26
C GLY A 6 2.32 10.37 -12.54
N GLN A 7 3.10 9.41 -12.03
CA GLN A 7 2.71 8.01 -11.84
C GLN A 7 2.31 7.27 -13.14
N GLY A 8 3.32 6.74 -13.83
CA GLY A 8 3.08 5.70 -14.83
C GLY A 8 2.59 4.40 -14.18
N GLY A 9 1.66 3.71 -14.83
CA GLY A 9 1.47 2.28 -14.65
C GLY A 9 0.65 1.83 -13.44
N LEU A 10 -0.26 2.65 -12.90
CA LEU A 10 -1.30 2.15 -12.00
C LEU A 10 -2.28 1.28 -12.82
N THR A 11 -2.01 -0.01 -12.92
CA THR A 11 -3.00 -0.97 -13.42
C THR A 11 -4.16 -0.98 -12.44
N ASP A 12 -5.37 -0.74 -12.96
CA ASP A 12 -6.60 -0.77 -12.17
C ASP A 12 -6.65 -2.08 -11.35
N PRO A 13 -6.80 -2.04 -10.01
CA PRO A 13 -6.62 -3.22 -9.17
C PRO A 13 -7.59 -4.34 -9.56
N GLU A 14 -8.81 -4.01 -10.00
CA GLU A 14 -9.77 -4.99 -10.52
C GLU A 14 -9.27 -5.72 -11.78
N ILE A 15 -8.54 -5.03 -12.67
CA ILE A 15 -7.94 -5.66 -13.85
C ILE A 15 -6.82 -6.61 -13.45
N ALA A 16 -6.00 -6.23 -12.46
CA ALA A 16 -4.94 -7.08 -11.92
C ALA A 16 -5.51 -8.32 -11.20
N LEU A 17 -6.53 -8.15 -10.36
CA LEU A 17 -7.21 -9.22 -9.65
C LEU A 17 -7.91 -10.17 -10.62
N ARG A 18 -8.58 -9.67 -11.67
CA ARG A 18 -9.17 -10.53 -12.71
C ARG A 18 -8.13 -11.40 -13.40
N HIS A 19 -7.00 -10.82 -13.82
CA HIS A 19 -5.91 -11.60 -14.43
C HIS A 19 -5.28 -12.61 -13.45
N GLN A 20 -5.21 -12.28 -12.17
CA GLN A 20 -4.78 -13.20 -11.12
C GLN A 20 -5.77 -14.37 -10.97
N THR A 21 -7.08 -14.11 -10.96
CA THR A 21 -8.12 -15.14 -10.95
C THR A 21 -8.04 -16.03 -12.20
N GLU A 22 -7.93 -15.46 -13.40
CA GLU A 22 -7.76 -16.23 -14.66
C GLU A 22 -6.55 -17.17 -14.61
N ALA A 23 -5.42 -16.73 -14.04
CA ALA A 23 -4.22 -17.55 -13.86
C ALA A 23 -4.38 -18.63 -12.77
N LEU A 24 -5.14 -18.34 -11.71
CA LEU A 24 -5.44 -19.30 -10.65
C LEU A 24 -6.44 -20.36 -11.12
N THR A 25 -7.48 -20.02 -11.88
CA THR A 25 -8.45 -21.00 -12.46
C THR A 25 -7.75 -21.99 -13.38
N GLN A 26 -6.77 -21.54 -14.18
CA GLN A 26 -5.93 -22.42 -15.00
C GLN A 26 -5.07 -23.39 -14.17
N ARG A 27 -4.71 -23.01 -12.94
CA ARG A 27 -3.88 -23.80 -12.03
C ARG A 27 -4.69 -24.70 -11.09
N PHE A 28 -5.93 -24.33 -10.81
CA PHE A 28 -6.86 -25.01 -9.90
C PHE A 28 -8.22 -25.26 -10.59
N PRO A 29 -8.25 -26.09 -11.66
CA PRO A 29 -9.46 -26.29 -12.48
C PRO A 29 -10.60 -27.03 -11.76
N ASP A 30 -10.32 -27.68 -10.63
CA ASP A 30 -11.30 -28.34 -9.77
C ASP A 30 -11.99 -27.38 -8.77
N VAL A 31 -11.53 -26.12 -8.68
CA VAL A 31 -12.13 -25.09 -7.82
C VAL A 31 -13.12 -24.27 -8.65
N ASP A 32 -14.26 -23.95 -8.05
CA ASP A 32 -15.28 -23.11 -8.67
C ASP A 32 -14.70 -21.71 -8.99
N PRO A 33 -14.87 -21.19 -10.22
CA PRO A 33 -14.24 -19.93 -10.64
C PRO A 33 -14.83 -18.71 -9.92
N ASP A 34 -16.10 -18.75 -9.53
CA ASP A 34 -16.74 -17.67 -8.77
C ASP A 34 -16.26 -17.71 -7.30
N GLU A 35 -16.19 -18.90 -6.66
CA GLU A 35 -15.57 -19.03 -5.31
C GLU A 35 -14.11 -18.55 -5.30
N LEU A 36 -13.35 -18.86 -6.36
CA LEU A 36 -11.97 -18.43 -6.50
C LEU A 36 -11.84 -16.92 -6.68
N ALA A 37 -12.75 -16.29 -7.43
CA ALA A 37 -12.81 -14.83 -7.59
C ALA A 37 -13.12 -14.14 -6.25
N ASP A 38 -14.18 -14.57 -5.55
CA ASP A 38 -14.55 -14.07 -4.22
C ASP A 38 -13.37 -14.17 -3.24
N ARG A 39 -12.65 -15.30 -3.26
CA ARG A 39 -11.48 -15.51 -2.40
C ARG A 39 -10.31 -14.59 -2.73
N VAL A 40 -10.07 -14.31 -4.02
CA VAL A 40 -9.03 -13.38 -4.47
C VAL A 40 -9.35 -11.94 -4.05
N HIS A 41 -10.58 -11.47 -4.27
CA HIS A 41 -11.02 -10.14 -3.84
C HIS A 41 -10.98 -10.01 -2.32
N GLN A 42 -11.58 -10.93 -1.57
CA GLN A 42 -11.56 -10.91 -0.10
C GLN A 42 -10.14 -10.90 0.48
N THR A 43 -9.19 -11.60 -0.15
CA THR A 43 -7.78 -11.59 0.28
C THR A 43 -7.13 -10.23 -0.02
N TYR A 44 -7.46 -9.60 -1.14
CA TYR A 44 -7.00 -8.26 -1.47
C TYR A 44 -7.52 -7.22 -0.47
N ASP A 45 -8.83 -7.19 -0.18
CA ASP A 45 -9.44 -6.28 0.80
C ASP A 45 -8.77 -6.39 2.19
N GLN A 46 -8.54 -7.62 2.67
CA GLN A 46 -7.86 -7.85 3.95
C GLN A 46 -6.41 -7.34 3.97
N LEU A 47 -5.69 -7.46 2.86
CA LEU A 47 -4.33 -6.95 2.74
C LEU A 47 -4.29 -5.43 2.58
N GLU A 48 -5.27 -4.83 1.90
CA GLU A 48 -5.42 -3.37 1.79
C GLU A 48 -5.76 -2.73 3.15
N GLU A 49 -6.70 -3.32 3.90
CA GLU A 49 -7.04 -2.85 5.25
C GLU A 49 -5.83 -2.96 6.19
N ALA A 50 -5.13 -4.12 6.21
CA ALA A 50 -3.94 -4.31 7.02
C ALA A 50 -2.81 -3.33 6.66
N ALA A 51 -2.51 -3.15 5.36
CA ALA A 51 -1.50 -2.19 4.90
C ALA A 51 -1.87 -0.74 5.23
N THR A 52 -3.16 -0.41 5.21
CA THR A 52 -3.67 0.91 5.62
C THR A 52 -3.48 1.12 7.12
N VAL A 53 -3.78 0.11 7.95
CA VAL A 53 -3.53 0.13 9.40
C VAL A 53 -2.04 0.26 9.70
N ASP A 54 -1.16 -0.52 9.07
CA ASP A 54 0.29 -0.42 9.27
C ASP A 54 0.82 0.97 8.85
N THR A 55 0.37 1.50 7.71
CA THR A 55 0.74 2.87 7.27
C THR A 55 0.29 3.91 8.28
N HIS A 56 -0.92 3.76 8.84
CA HIS A 56 -1.44 4.66 9.88
C HIS A 56 -0.65 4.53 11.19
N LEU A 57 -0.30 3.31 11.61
CA LEU A 57 0.50 3.04 12.81
C LEU A 57 1.92 3.60 12.68
N VAL A 58 2.54 3.52 11.50
CA VAL A 58 3.84 4.14 11.23
C VAL A 58 3.74 5.66 11.35
N ALA A 59 2.75 6.30 10.73
CA ALA A 59 2.54 7.75 10.81
C ALA A 59 2.22 8.23 12.25
N MET A 60 1.43 7.45 13.00
CA MET A 60 1.19 7.71 14.44
C MET A 60 2.47 7.55 15.26
N THR A 61 3.28 6.55 14.97
CA THR A 61 4.56 6.28 15.65
C THR A 61 5.56 7.40 15.39
N GLU A 62 5.73 7.83 14.14
CA GLU A 62 6.58 8.96 13.76
C GLU A 62 6.18 10.23 14.53
N LYS A 63 4.88 10.53 14.57
CA LYS A 63 4.36 11.66 15.35
C LYS A 63 4.65 11.52 16.85
N GLN A 64 4.38 10.35 17.43
CA GLN A 64 4.55 10.12 18.87
C GLN A 64 6.01 10.19 19.31
N VAL A 65 6.94 9.65 18.50
CA VAL A 65 8.39 9.73 18.72
C VAL A 65 8.90 11.16 18.53
N THR A 66 8.38 11.90 17.54
CA THR A 66 8.75 13.31 17.32
C THR A 66 8.37 14.19 18.52
N GLU A 67 7.18 13.99 19.08
CA GLU A 67 6.74 14.74 20.27
C GLU A 67 7.52 14.31 21.53
N ASP A 68 7.79 13.01 21.73
CA ASP A 68 8.63 12.51 22.85
C ASP A 68 10.05 13.10 22.82
N LEU A 69 10.70 13.08 21.65
CA LEU A 69 12.02 13.71 21.46
C LEU A 69 11.98 15.22 21.75
N ARG A 70 10.90 15.90 21.34
CA ARG A 70 10.70 17.33 21.60
C ARG A 70 10.49 17.63 23.08
N GLU A 71 9.76 16.79 23.81
CA GLU A 71 9.57 16.90 25.27
C GLU A 71 10.87 16.66 26.03
N GLN A 72 11.75 15.78 25.51
CA GLN A 72 13.11 15.55 26.03
C GLN A 72 14.10 16.68 25.69
N GLY A 73 13.69 17.67 24.89
CA GLY A 73 14.49 18.83 24.50
C GLY A 73 15.39 18.62 23.28
N GLU A 74 15.24 17.50 22.57
CA GLU A 74 15.99 17.19 21.36
C GLU A 74 15.57 18.12 20.21
N THR A 75 16.53 18.74 19.53
CA THR A 75 16.23 19.66 18.41
C THR A 75 16.12 18.90 17.09
N VAL A 76 15.00 19.08 16.38
CA VAL A 76 14.82 18.55 15.01
C VAL A 76 15.84 19.20 14.07
N HIS A 77 16.95 18.50 13.85
CA HIS A 77 17.92 18.85 12.83
C HIS A 77 17.36 18.45 11.46
N VAL A 78 16.60 19.36 10.83
CA VAL A 78 16.31 19.27 9.40
C VAL A 78 17.65 19.35 8.68
N ARG A 79 18.16 18.18 8.26
CA ARG A 79 19.27 18.09 7.32
C ARG A 79 18.73 18.53 5.96
N SER A 80 18.84 19.83 5.68
CA SER A 80 18.72 20.32 4.31
C SER A 80 19.72 19.54 3.46
N ASP A 81 19.21 18.74 2.54
CA ASP A 81 20.04 18.04 1.57
C ASP A 81 20.53 19.09 0.56
N ASP A 82 21.73 19.60 0.84
CA ASP A 82 22.51 20.41 -0.09
C ASP A 82 22.97 19.48 -1.22
N ASN A 83 22.22 19.50 -2.32
CA ASN A 83 22.57 18.79 -3.54
C ASN A 83 22.38 19.77 -4.72
N GLY A 84 23.50 20.34 -5.16
CA GLY A 84 23.58 21.37 -6.22
C GLY A 84 23.84 20.83 -7.62
#